data_AF-A0A963EM82-F1
#
_entry.id   AF-A0A963EM82-F1
#
_cell.length_a   1.000
_cell.length_b   1.000
_cell.length_c   1.000
_cell.angle_alpha   90.00
_cell.angle_beta   90.00
_cell.angle_gamma   90.00
#
_symmetry.space_group_name_H-M   'P 1'
#
loop_
_entity.id
_entity.type
_entity.pdbx_description
1 polymer ?
#
loop_
_entity_poly.entity_id
_entity_poly.type
_entity_poly.pdbx_seq_one_letter_code
_entity_poly.pdbx_strand_id
1 'polypeptide(L)'
;GDYDLTAARWSPDGERIAYIANENGGLEIRVQEVLGGAVTKLAIGERDTMEAYGNILLRTLGTDGQPVAARVMVTAADGRRYAPDDAWMHADDGFDREAVRIEPQYFHTGGEATVSLPAGEASIVVWRGLEHRIARRTINVRKGDTQQIDIRLEALELPADWQQQLSADVHVHMNYGGHYRNTPQRLVAQAAAEDLDVVFNLVVNKEQRIPDISTFTTTPDTASTADTLLLHGQEFHTSYWGHLGLLGLDEHFLLPGYSTYANTGLASPFPDNATVGKLAHAQNALVGYVHPFLSVPDPATESLSNALPVDAALGNADYYEVVGFADHRSSAEVWYRLLNCGMPLTAAGGTDAMANYASLRGPVGINRTYARVSGNPATPGERRAAWLAALRAGHTIATNGPLLELTVDGQAPGDRISIPSGGRDVRFKGFMRSLVPIDHLELVQDGEVIQ
;
A
#
# COMPACT_ATOMS: atom_id res chain seq x y z
N GLY A 1 15.09 -11.36 15.00
CA GLY A 1 14.99 -12.29 13.87
C GLY A 1 13.58 -12.23 13.35
N ASP A 2 12.64 -12.69 14.17
CA ASP A 2 11.20 -12.63 13.90
C ASP A 2 10.51 -11.40 14.50
N TYR A 3 11.14 -10.81 15.52
CA TYR A 3 10.73 -9.58 16.21
C TYR A 3 11.95 -8.81 16.69
N ASP A 4 11.72 -7.58 17.16
CA ASP A 4 12.73 -6.63 17.59
C ASP A 4 12.65 -6.37 19.10
N LEU A 5 13.84 -6.27 19.71
CA LEU A 5 14.05 -5.82 21.07
C LEU A 5 14.87 -4.54 21.03
N THR A 6 14.33 -3.45 21.56
CA THR A 6 14.93 -2.11 21.43
C THR A 6 14.97 -1.37 22.76
N ALA A 7 15.68 -0.24 22.77
CA ALA A 7 15.73 0.69 23.90
C ALA A 7 16.11 0.06 25.26
N ALA A 8 16.99 -0.94 25.26
CA ALA A 8 17.39 -1.63 26.49
C ALA A 8 18.02 -0.67 27.52
N ARG A 9 17.62 -0.78 28.78
CA ARG A 9 18.10 0.02 29.92
C ARG A 9 18.33 -0.86 31.14
N TRP A 10 19.46 -0.66 31.80
CA TRP A 10 19.80 -1.36 33.03
C TRP A 10 19.11 -0.73 34.24
N SER A 11 18.70 -1.56 35.19
CA SER A 11 18.32 -1.10 36.52
C SER A 11 19.55 -0.54 37.25
N PRO A 12 19.39 0.41 38.19
CA PRO A 12 20.50 0.98 38.95
C PRO A 12 21.32 -0.05 39.74
N ASP A 13 20.67 -1.14 40.17
CA ASP A 13 21.28 -2.27 40.90
C ASP A 13 22.00 -3.29 39.98
N GLY A 14 21.84 -3.18 38.66
CA GLY A 14 22.42 -4.09 37.68
C GLY A 14 21.77 -5.48 37.61
N GLU A 15 20.67 -5.72 38.33
CA GLU A 15 20.02 -7.04 38.39
C GLU A 15 19.03 -7.27 37.25
N ARG A 16 18.56 -6.21 36.58
CA ARG A 16 17.50 -6.26 35.58
C ARG A 16 17.79 -5.39 34.36
N ILE A 17 17.20 -5.77 33.24
CA ILE A 17 17.19 -5.00 32.00
C ILE A 17 15.73 -4.80 31.57
N ALA A 18 15.32 -3.54 31.41
CA ALA A 18 14.06 -3.18 30.78
C ALA A 18 14.29 -2.91 29.29
N TYR A 19 13.39 -3.37 28.42
CA TYR A 19 13.45 -3.12 26.97
C TYR A 19 12.04 -3.09 26.36
N ILE A 20 11.94 -2.55 25.15
CA ILE A 20 10.71 -2.56 24.35
C ILE A 20 10.75 -3.78 23.43
N ALA A 21 9.68 -4.56 23.41
CA ALA A 21 9.51 -5.71 22.54
C ALA A 21 8.26 -5.55 21.67
N ASN A 22 8.34 -5.98 20.41
CA ASN A 22 7.20 -6.02 19.49
C ASN A 22 6.74 -7.45 19.13
N GLU A 23 7.15 -8.46 19.90
CA GLU A 23 6.90 -9.88 19.61
C GLU A 23 5.40 -10.19 19.37
N ASN A 24 4.51 -9.56 20.14
CA ASN A 24 3.05 -9.73 20.06
C ASN A 24 2.39 -8.77 19.05
N GLY A 25 3.18 -8.00 18.30
CA GLY A 25 2.73 -7.02 17.31
C GLY A 25 2.75 -5.58 17.77
N GLY A 26 2.11 -5.31 18.90
CA GLY A 26 2.18 -4.02 19.57
C GLY A 26 3.47 -3.87 20.37
N LEU A 27 3.71 -2.67 20.89
CA LEU A 27 4.87 -2.36 21.72
C LEU A 27 4.57 -2.69 23.19
N GLU A 28 5.44 -3.46 23.82
CA GLU A 28 5.34 -3.81 25.24
C GLU A 28 6.67 -3.53 25.93
N ILE A 29 6.61 -3.09 27.20
CA ILE A 29 7.79 -3.03 28.05
C ILE A 29 7.96 -4.39 28.74
N ARG A 30 9.15 -4.97 28.60
CA ARG A 30 9.53 -6.22 29.29
C ARG A 30 10.72 -5.96 30.20
N VAL A 31 10.76 -6.70 31.30
CA VAL A 31 11.83 -6.67 32.28
C VAL A 31 12.42 -8.07 32.37
N GLN A 32 13.72 -8.17 32.09
CA GLN A 32 14.48 -9.41 32.19
C GLN A 32 15.41 -9.38 33.40
N GLU A 33 15.39 -10.45 34.18
CA GLU A 33 16.38 -10.72 35.22
C GLU A 33 17.71 -11.13 34.55
N VAL A 34 18.80 -10.46 34.95
CA VAL A 34 20.13 -10.69 34.37
C VAL A 34 20.63 -12.08 34.75
N LEU A 35 20.42 -12.47 36.00
CA LEU A 35 20.69 -13.81 36.49
C LEU A 35 19.43 -14.65 36.31
N GLY A 36 19.56 -15.83 35.69
CA GLY A 36 18.42 -16.74 35.45
C GLY A 36 17.60 -16.43 34.18
N GLY A 37 17.61 -15.21 33.68
CA GLY A 37 17.01 -14.86 32.39
C GLY A 37 15.48 -14.82 32.38
N ALA A 38 14.83 -14.79 33.55
CA ALA A 38 13.38 -14.70 33.63
C ALA A 38 12.88 -13.38 33.02
N VAL A 39 11.83 -13.44 32.19
CA VAL A 39 11.25 -12.27 31.52
C VAL A 39 9.82 -12.08 31.99
N THR A 40 9.49 -10.85 32.39
CA THR A 40 8.13 -10.45 32.76
C THR A 40 7.67 -9.26 31.93
N LYS A 41 6.40 -9.26 31.52
CA LYS A 41 5.76 -8.10 30.90
C LYS A 41 5.44 -7.09 32.02
N LEU A 42 5.82 -5.83 31.82
CA LEU A 42 5.40 -4.75 32.71
C LEU A 42 3.93 -4.46 32.46
N ALA A 43 3.07 -4.80 33.43
CA ALA A 43 1.65 -4.50 33.36
C ALA A 43 1.43 -2.98 33.53
N ILE A 44 0.77 -2.37 32.57
CA ILE A 44 0.29 -0.98 32.68
C ILE A 44 -1.14 -1.07 33.22
N GLY A 45 -1.32 -0.61 34.47
CA GLY A 45 -2.64 -0.55 35.11
C GLY A 45 -3.36 0.74 34.74
N GLU A 46 -3.81 1.48 35.75
CA GLU A 46 -4.50 2.76 35.56
C GLU A 46 -3.53 3.87 35.13
N ARG A 47 -3.96 4.70 34.17
CA ARG A 47 -3.23 5.91 33.77
C ARG A 47 -3.80 7.09 34.54
N ASP A 48 -3.01 7.65 35.46
CA ASP A 48 -3.34 8.91 36.12
C ASP A 48 -3.03 10.06 35.15
N THR A 49 -4.09 10.73 34.68
CA THR A 49 -3.99 11.81 33.69
C THR A 49 -4.11 13.16 34.37
N MET A 50 -3.22 14.10 34.03
CA MET A 50 -3.26 15.46 34.60
C MET A 50 -4.46 16.27 34.11
N GLU A 51 -4.96 15.96 32.90
CA GLU A 51 -6.09 16.62 32.27
C GLU A 51 -7.39 15.86 32.49
N ALA A 52 -8.53 16.53 32.33
CA ALA A 52 -9.83 15.88 32.34
C ALA A 52 -10.05 15.07 31.06
N TYR A 53 -10.26 13.75 31.15
CA TYR A 53 -10.51 12.87 30.01
C TYR A 53 -11.99 12.46 29.90
N GLY A 54 -12.40 12.06 28.69
CA GLY A 54 -13.64 11.35 28.39
C GLY A 54 -13.39 10.25 27.35
N ASN A 55 -14.39 9.45 27.05
CA ASN A 55 -14.30 8.36 26.07
C ASN A 55 -15.28 8.57 24.92
N ILE A 56 -14.87 8.16 23.72
CA ILE A 56 -15.76 8.01 22.57
C ILE A 56 -15.84 6.55 22.15
N LEU A 57 -17.06 6.06 21.96
CA LEU A 57 -17.33 4.79 21.28
C LEU A 57 -17.69 5.13 19.82
N LEU A 58 -16.70 5.07 18.95
CA LEU A 58 -16.84 5.33 17.53
C LEU A 58 -17.39 4.09 16.82
N ARG A 59 -18.39 4.27 15.96
CA ARG A 59 -18.89 3.26 15.02
C ARG A 59 -18.82 3.81 13.60
N THR A 60 -18.11 3.12 12.71
CA THR A 60 -18.04 3.44 11.28
C THR A 60 -19.01 2.55 10.53
N LEU A 61 -20.02 3.15 9.89
CA LEU A 61 -21.17 2.43 9.35
C LEU A 61 -21.22 2.53 7.82
N GLY A 62 -21.50 1.42 7.16
CA GLY A 62 -21.72 1.35 5.72
C GLY A 62 -23.07 1.94 5.28
N THR A 63 -23.31 1.88 3.98
CA THR A 63 -24.59 2.32 3.36
C THR A 63 -25.77 1.42 3.72
N ASP A 64 -25.51 0.21 4.22
CA ASP A 64 -26.48 -0.74 4.78
C ASP A 64 -26.71 -0.56 6.29
N GLY A 65 -25.92 0.30 6.95
CA GLY A 65 -25.96 0.54 8.39
C GLY A 65 -25.18 -0.47 9.24
N GLN A 66 -24.46 -1.41 8.64
CA GLN A 66 -23.59 -2.34 9.36
C GLN A 66 -22.22 -1.70 9.66
N PRO A 67 -21.52 -2.13 10.73
CA PRO A 67 -20.14 -1.73 10.96
C PRO A 67 -19.24 -2.11 9.77
N VAL A 68 -18.40 -1.18 9.32
CA VAL A 68 -17.45 -1.37 8.22
C VAL A 68 -16.08 -0.87 8.63
N ALA A 69 -15.02 -1.58 8.22
CA ALA A 69 -13.66 -1.20 8.51
C ALA A 69 -13.32 0.18 7.91
N ALA A 70 -12.47 0.96 8.58
CA ALA A 70 -12.08 2.27 8.10
C ALA A 70 -10.77 2.74 8.74
N ARG A 71 -10.11 3.68 8.07
CA ARG A 71 -9.06 4.50 8.65
C ARG A 71 -9.67 5.69 9.39
N VAL A 72 -9.16 5.97 10.58
CA VAL A 72 -9.67 7.01 11.48
C VAL A 72 -8.53 7.89 11.95
N MET A 73 -8.72 9.21 11.86
CA MET A 73 -7.86 10.22 12.46
C MET A 73 -8.67 10.96 13.53
N VAL A 74 -8.15 11.01 14.76
CA VAL A 74 -8.75 11.76 15.87
C VAL A 74 -7.77 12.81 16.35
N THR A 75 -8.17 14.08 16.35
CA THR A 75 -7.39 15.20 16.92
C THR A 75 -8.20 15.83 18.04
N ALA A 76 -7.62 15.91 19.25
CA ALA A 76 -8.29 16.46 20.43
C ALA A 76 -8.01 17.96 20.62
N ALA A 77 -8.61 18.55 21.65
CA ALA A 77 -8.54 19.99 21.96
C ALA A 77 -7.12 20.50 22.25
N ASP A 78 -6.21 19.61 22.66
CA ASP A 78 -4.79 19.92 22.88
C ASP A 78 -3.95 19.86 21.59
N GLY A 79 -4.58 19.61 20.45
CA GLY A 79 -3.95 19.48 19.14
C GLY A 79 -3.22 18.15 18.91
N ARG A 80 -3.25 17.22 19.87
CA ARG A 80 -2.63 15.90 19.75
C ARG A 80 -3.60 14.88 19.14
N ARG A 81 -3.04 13.74 18.73
CA ARG A 81 -3.77 12.67 18.06
C ARG A 81 -3.89 11.46 18.96
N TYR A 82 -5.03 10.81 18.86
CA TYR A 82 -5.45 9.75 19.77
C TYR A 82 -5.96 8.55 18.99
N ALA A 83 -5.74 7.37 19.57
CA ALA A 83 -6.18 6.07 19.07
C ALA A 83 -6.61 5.20 20.26
N PRO A 84 -7.29 4.07 20.02
CA PRO A 84 -7.49 3.05 21.04
C PRO A 84 -6.17 2.57 21.64
N ASP A 85 -6.18 2.17 22.91
CA ASP A 85 -4.96 1.77 23.65
C ASP A 85 -4.26 0.54 23.06
N ASP A 86 -4.99 -0.29 22.32
CA ASP A 86 -4.52 -1.51 21.66
C ASP A 86 -4.32 -1.33 20.14
N ALA A 87 -4.61 -0.16 19.60
CA ALA A 87 -4.44 0.14 18.19
C ALA A 87 -3.01 0.53 17.84
N TRP A 88 -2.63 0.28 16.59
CA TRP A 88 -1.43 0.87 16.02
C TRP A 88 -1.70 2.30 15.59
N MET A 89 -0.79 3.19 15.96
CA MET A 89 -0.80 4.56 15.50
C MET A 89 0.19 4.68 14.35
N HIS A 90 -0.33 5.02 13.18
CA HIS A 90 0.45 5.33 12.00
C HIS A 90 0.58 6.84 11.82
N ALA A 91 1.57 7.25 11.05
CA ALA A 91 1.78 8.61 10.60
C ALA A 91 1.96 8.59 9.09
N ASP A 92 1.36 9.55 8.40
CA ASP A 92 1.54 9.78 6.98
C ASP A 92 2.52 10.93 6.76
N ASP A 93 3.77 10.61 6.42
CA ASP A 93 4.80 11.62 6.19
C ASP A 93 4.72 12.27 4.80
N GLY A 94 3.83 11.79 3.92
CA GLY A 94 3.59 12.29 2.56
C GLY A 94 2.55 13.41 2.50
N PHE A 95 2.66 14.43 3.35
CA PHE A 95 1.66 15.50 3.46
C PHE A 95 2.19 16.87 3.02
N ASP A 96 1.27 17.73 2.58
CA ASP A 96 1.56 19.13 2.32
C ASP A 96 1.75 19.89 3.64
N ARG A 97 2.99 20.34 3.88
CA ARG A 97 3.39 21.08 5.09
C ARG A 97 2.80 22.48 5.16
N GLU A 98 2.36 23.04 4.03
CA GLU A 98 1.63 24.32 4.00
C GLU A 98 0.18 24.12 4.45
N ALA A 99 -0.43 23.00 4.09
CA ALA A 99 -1.79 22.65 4.49
C ALA A 99 -1.89 22.09 5.92
N VAL A 100 -0.92 21.27 6.35
CA VAL A 100 -0.90 20.63 7.66
C VAL A 100 0.51 20.73 8.26
N ARG A 101 0.65 21.23 9.51
CA ARG A 101 1.99 21.46 10.10
C ARG A 101 2.71 20.20 10.58
N ILE A 102 1.97 19.16 10.92
CA ILE A 102 2.47 17.89 11.47
C ILE A 102 1.74 16.78 10.73
N GLU A 103 2.42 15.67 10.49
CA GLU A 103 1.89 14.49 9.82
C GLU A 103 0.51 14.08 10.37
N PRO A 104 -0.46 13.80 9.49
CA PRO A 104 -1.68 13.13 9.90
C PRO A 104 -1.35 11.81 10.57
N GLN A 105 -1.92 11.58 11.76
CA GLN A 105 -1.79 10.31 12.45
C GLN A 105 -3.13 9.60 12.50
N TYR A 106 -3.11 8.31 12.23
CA TYR A 106 -4.32 7.51 12.06
C TYR A 106 -4.17 6.11 12.62
N PHE A 107 -5.31 5.47 12.87
CA PHE A 107 -5.42 4.05 13.17
C PHE A 107 -6.49 3.42 12.28
N HIS A 108 -6.46 2.09 12.17
CA HIS A 108 -7.51 1.33 11.50
C HIS A 108 -8.46 0.71 12.52
N THR A 109 -9.75 0.67 12.19
CA THR A 109 -10.77 -0.05 12.94
C THR A 109 -11.47 -1.07 12.04
N GLY A 110 -11.96 -2.16 12.61
CA GLY A 110 -12.87 -3.10 11.95
C GLY A 110 -14.33 -2.63 11.88
N GLY A 111 -14.65 -1.45 12.42
CA GLY A 111 -16.03 -0.92 12.44
C GLY A 111 -16.39 -0.23 13.74
N GLU A 112 -15.70 -0.58 14.83
CA GLU A 112 -15.93 0.00 16.16
C GLU A 112 -14.59 0.27 16.86
N ALA A 113 -14.50 1.36 17.61
CA ALA A 113 -13.30 1.74 18.34
C ALA A 113 -13.66 2.54 19.59
N THR A 114 -12.96 2.29 20.70
CA THR A 114 -13.04 3.13 21.90
C THR A 114 -11.78 3.98 22.01
N VAL A 115 -11.93 5.30 22.04
CA VAL A 115 -10.80 6.23 22.16
C VAL A 115 -10.97 7.06 23.42
N SER A 116 -9.93 7.10 24.25
CA SER A 116 -9.86 7.96 25.43
C SER A 116 -9.02 9.20 25.11
N LEU A 117 -9.57 10.38 25.34
CA LEU A 117 -8.97 11.65 24.96
C LEU A 117 -9.40 12.80 25.89
N PRO A 118 -8.63 13.92 25.92
CA PRO A 118 -8.99 15.09 26.71
C PRO A 118 -10.40 15.61 26.40
N ALA A 119 -11.10 16.04 27.45
CA ALA A 119 -12.37 16.72 27.35
C ALA A 119 -12.21 18.06 26.61
N GLY A 120 -13.19 18.40 25.78
CA GLY A 120 -13.15 19.56 24.90
C GLY A 120 -13.47 19.20 23.45
N GLU A 121 -13.23 20.14 22.54
CA GLU A 121 -13.48 19.93 21.12
C GLU A 121 -12.55 18.85 20.54
N ALA A 122 -13.09 17.93 19.74
CA ALA A 122 -12.31 16.94 19.01
C ALA A 122 -12.80 16.83 17.56
N SER A 123 -11.86 16.69 16.63
CA SER A 123 -12.12 16.44 15.21
C SER A 123 -11.86 14.97 14.89
N ILE A 124 -12.81 14.34 14.22
CA ILE A 124 -12.76 12.95 13.77
C ILE A 124 -12.88 12.95 12.24
N VAL A 125 -11.91 12.36 11.56
CA VAL A 125 -11.92 12.13 10.12
C VAL A 125 -11.93 10.62 9.88
N VAL A 126 -12.86 10.15 9.06
CA VAL A 126 -12.99 8.73 8.70
C VAL A 126 -12.89 8.58 7.18
N TRP A 127 -12.07 7.64 6.75
CA TRP A 127 -11.78 7.37 5.35
C TRP A 127 -11.83 5.85 5.07
N ARG A 128 -12.54 5.45 4.02
CA ARG A 128 -12.63 4.07 3.51
C ARG A 128 -12.34 4.04 2.01
N GLY A 129 -11.06 3.92 1.65
CA GLY A 129 -10.59 3.80 0.27
C GLY A 129 -11.00 4.92 -0.67
N LEU A 130 -10.95 4.65 -1.98
CA LEU A 130 -11.16 5.68 -3.01
C LEU A 130 -12.62 5.81 -3.48
N GLU A 131 -13.48 4.85 -3.12
CA GLU A 131 -14.88 4.79 -3.56
C GLU A 131 -15.86 5.41 -2.57
N HIS A 132 -15.38 5.98 -1.46
CA HIS A 132 -16.20 6.63 -0.44
C HIS A 132 -15.77 8.07 -0.20
N ARG A 133 -16.73 8.94 0.14
CA ARG A 133 -16.44 10.30 0.61
C ARG A 133 -15.73 10.27 1.95
N ILE A 134 -14.77 11.16 2.14
CA ILE A 134 -14.14 11.36 3.46
C ILE A 134 -15.16 12.02 4.41
N ALA A 135 -15.51 11.33 5.49
CA ALA A 135 -16.38 11.84 6.52
C ALA A 135 -15.59 12.67 7.55
N ARG A 136 -16.12 13.83 7.93
CA ARG A 136 -15.55 14.71 8.96
C ARG A 136 -16.61 15.06 10.00
N ARG A 137 -16.25 14.97 11.28
CA ARG A 137 -17.12 15.29 12.41
C ARG A 137 -16.34 16.03 13.49
N THR A 138 -16.92 17.11 14.00
CA THR A 138 -16.44 17.79 15.20
C THR A 138 -17.40 17.49 16.33
N ILE A 139 -16.87 17.11 17.48
CA ILE A 139 -17.63 16.78 18.69
C ILE A 139 -17.07 17.54 19.89
N ASN A 140 -17.84 17.62 20.96
CA ASN A 140 -17.35 18.06 22.26
C ASN A 140 -17.33 16.87 23.23
N VAL A 141 -16.14 16.46 23.65
CA VAL A 141 -15.88 15.34 24.57
C VAL A 141 -16.14 15.81 26.00
N ARG A 142 -16.98 15.07 26.71
CA ARG A 142 -17.39 15.38 28.09
C ARG A 142 -16.54 14.61 29.09
N LYS A 143 -16.06 15.32 30.11
CA LYS A 143 -15.27 14.74 31.21
C LYS A 143 -16.03 13.59 31.88
N GLY A 144 -15.36 12.44 32.01
CA GLY A 144 -15.86 11.26 32.72
C GLY A 144 -17.05 10.56 32.04
N ASP A 145 -17.44 10.99 30.85
CA ASP A 145 -18.55 10.41 30.08
C ASP A 145 -18.01 9.50 28.96
N THR A 146 -18.88 8.60 28.48
CA THR A 146 -18.63 7.77 27.29
C THR A 146 -19.69 8.11 26.25
N GLN A 147 -19.26 8.73 25.14
CA GLN A 147 -20.16 9.19 24.07
C GLN A 147 -20.11 8.24 22.87
N GLN A 148 -21.25 7.71 22.46
CA GLN A 148 -21.33 6.98 21.19
C GLN A 148 -21.40 7.95 20.01
N ILE A 149 -20.52 7.75 19.03
CA ILE A 149 -20.42 8.56 17.81
C ILE A 149 -20.56 7.63 16.60
N ASP A 150 -21.68 7.74 15.89
CA ASP A 150 -21.92 6.96 14.67
C ASP A 150 -21.56 7.82 13.44
N ILE A 151 -20.67 7.30 12.59
CA ILE A 151 -20.25 7.94 11.33
C ILE A 151 -20.62 7.03 10.17
N ARG A 152 -21.62 7.44 9.39
CA ARG A 152 -22.02 6.74 8.16
C ARG A 152 -21.15 7.19 6.99
N LEU A 153 -20.60 6.23 6.25
CA LEU A 153 -19.78 6.45 5.08
C LEU A 153 -20.63 6.42 3.81
N GLU A 154 -20.44 7.42 2.95
CA GLU A 154 -21.20 7.60 1.72
C GLU A 154 -20.34 7.16 0.54
N ALA A 155 -20.82 6.19 -0.24
CA ALA A 155 -20.18 5.79 -1.49
C ALA A 155 -20.26 6.90 -2.55
N LEU A 156 -19.27 6.95 -3.42
CA LEU A 156 -19.30 7.79 -4.62
C LEU A 156 -20.28 7.21 -5.65
N GLU A 157 -20.91 8.09 -6.43
CA GLU A 157 -21.77 7.66 -7.53
C GLU A 157 -20.93 7.22 -8.73
N LEU A 158 -20.68 5.91 -8.81
CA LEU A 158 -19.90 5.26 -9.87
C LEU A 158 -20.81 4.64 -10.94
N PRO A 159 -20.37 4.59 -12.21
CA PRO A 159 -21.09 3.89 -13.27
C PRO A 159 -21.30 2.40 -12.96
N ALA A 160 -22.38 1.80 -13.49
CA ALA A 160 -22.75 0.42 -13.19
C ALA A 160 -21.69 -0.61 -13.63
N ASP A 161 -20.97 -0.34 -14.71
CA ASP A 161 -19.87 -1.15 -15.24
C ASP A 161 -18.58 -1.08 -14.40
N TRP A 162 -18.46 -0.11 -13.48
CA TRP A 162 -17.36 -0.03 -12.53
C TRP A 162 -17.30 -1.23 -11.57
N GLN A 163 -18.43 -1.90 -11.33
CA GLN A 163 -18.52 -3.07 -10.43
C GLN A 163 -17.69 -4.28 -10.88
N GLN A 164 -17.15 -4.29 -12.11
CA GLN A 164 -16.28 -5.35 -12.63
C GLN A 164 -14.78 -5.10 -12.32
N GLN A 165 -14.47 -4.03 -11.58
CA GLN A 165 -13.11 -3.71 -11.19
C GLN A 165 -12.78 -4.36 -9.85
N LEU A 166 -11.60 -4.98 -9.75
CA LEU A 166 -11.00 -5.36 -8.47
C LEU A 166 -9.79 -4.47 -8.20
N SER A 167 -9.81 -3.80 -7.06
CA SER A 167 -8.74 -2.91 -6.60
C SER A 167 -7.58 -3.68 -5.97
N ALA A 168 -6.36 -3.25 -6.25
CA ALA A 168 -5.17 -3.83 -5.63
C ALA A 168 -4.08 -2.82 -5.34
N ASP A 169 -3.42 -2.98 -4.20
CA ASP A 169 -2.10 -2.41 -4.00
C ASP A 169 -1.08 -3.48 -4.39
N VAL A 170 -0.37 -3.25 -5.48
CA VAL A 170 0.54 -4.25 -6.06
C VAL A 170 1.89 -4.30 -5.33
N HIS A 171 2.15 -3.36 -4.42
CA HIS A 171 3.43 -3.22 -3.75
C HIS A 171 3.27 -2.71 -2.32
N VAL A 172 3.23 -3.64 -1.38
CA VAL A 172 3.29 -3.38 0.07
C VAL A 172 4.36 -4.26 0.70
N HIS A 173 4.98 -3.78 1.76
CA HIS A 173 5.81 -4.59 2.66
C HIS A 173 5.12 -4.75 4.00
N MET A 174 4.70 -5.98 4.33
CA MET A 174 4.04 -6.29 5.59
C MET A 174 4.94 -5.95 6.77
N ASN A 175 6.18 -6.46 6.77
CA ASN A 175 7.24 -6.10 7.71
C ASN A 175 8.48 -5.61 6.96
N TYR A 176 8.98 -4.41 7.30
CA TYR A 176 10.22 -3.90 6.72
C TYR A 176 11.15 -3.26 7.76
N GLY A 177 10.92 -2.00 8.10
CA GLY A 177 11.72 -1.24 9.10
C GLY A 177 10.90 -0.75 10.29
N GLY A 178 9.67 -1.25 10.45
CA GLY A 178 8.69 -0.71 11.37
C GLY A 178 8.91 -0.98 12.85
N HIS A 179 8.29 -0.16 13.71
CA HIS A 179 8.26 -0.40 15.17
C HIS A 179 7.35 -1.55 15.54
N TYR A 180 6.26 -1.71 14.80
CA TYR A 180 5.31 -2.79 15.03
C TYR A 180 5.73 -4.07 14.30
N ARG A 181 5.15 -5.19 14.69
CA ARG A 181 5.28 -6.46 13.97
C ARG A 181 3.95 -6.87 13.36
N ASN A 182 3.90 -6.84 12.03
CA ASN A 182 2.70 -7.14 11.27
C ASN A 182 2.56 -8.63 11.01
N THR A 183 1.32 -9.03 10.74
CA THR A 183 0.95 -10.41 10.42
C THR A 183 0.00 -10.41 9.24
N PRO A 184 -0.14 -11.53 8.52
CA PRO A 184 -1.09 -11.64 7.42
C PRO A 184 -2.50 -11.15 7.78
N GLN A 185 -3.01 -11.50 8.97
CA GLN A 185 -4.35 -11.08 9.44
C GLN A 185 -4.45 -9.57 9.66
N ARG A 186 -3.40 -8.93 10.17
CA ARG A 186 -3.39 -7.48 10.38
C ARG A 186 -3.23 -6.73 9.07
N LEU A 187 -2.42 -7.21 8.13
CA LEU A 187 -2.32 -6.61 6.80
C LEU A 187 -3.67 -6.71 6.05
N VAL A 188 -4.37 -7.83 6.15
CA VAL A 188 -5.74 -7.98 5.62
C VAL A 188 -6.69 -6.98 6.27
N ALA A 189 -6.61 -6.77 7.59
CA ALA A 189 -7.43 -5.78 8.28
C ALA A 189 -7.11 -4.33 7.84
N GLN A 190 -5.83 -4.00 7.61
CA GLN A 190 -5.43 -2.70 7.05
C GLN A 190 -5.99 -2.51 5.64
N ALA A 191 -5.84 -3.50 4.76
CA ALA A 191 -6.39 -3.48 3.40
C ALA A 191 -7.93 -3.35 3.40
N ALA A 192 -8.63 -4.08 4.27
CA ALA A 192 -10.09 -3.99 4.39
C ALA A 192 -10.57 -2.60 4.88
N ALA A 193 -9.79 -1.94 5.73
CA ALA A 193 -10.06 -0.58 6.20
C ALA A 193 -9.83 0.49 5.11
N GLU A 194 -8.95 0.18 4.13
CA GLU A 194 -8.67 1.01 2.96
C GLU A 194 -9.50 0.61 1.74
N ASP A 195 -10.51 -0.25 1.92
CA ASP A 195 -11.44 -0.71 0.88
C ASP A 195 -10.70 -1.29 -0.33
N LEU A 196 -9.85 -2.29 -0.06
CA LEU A 196 -9.01 -2.93 -1.06
C LEU A 196 -9.41 -4.40 -1.24
N ASP A 197 -9.57 -4.82 -2.50
CA ASP A 197 -9.92 -6.20 -2.84
C ASP A 197 -8.72 -7.15 -2.74
N VAL A 198 -7.53 -6.67 -3.13
CA VAL A 198 -6.29 -7.46 -3.16
C VAL A 198 -5.13 -6.65 -2.61
N VAL A 199 -4.33 -7.22 -1.71
CA VAL A 199 -3.06 -6.62 -1.27
C VAL A 199 -1.91 -7.58 -1.59
N PHE A 200 -0.87 -7.07 -2.24
CA PHE A 200 0.36 -7.81 -2.48
C PHE A 200 1.42 -7.47 -1.44
N ASN A 201 1.74 -8.44 -0.58
CA ASN A 201 2.93 -8.37 0.27
C ASN A 201 4.15 -8.79 -0.55
N LEU A 202 4.94 -7.83 -1.02
CA LEU A 202 6.20 -8.08 -1.69
C LEU A 202 7.28 -8.38 -0.66
N VAL A 203 7.65 -9.65 -0.55
CA VAL A 203 8.74 -10.09 0.32
C VAL A 203 10.06 -9.57 -0.26
N VAL A 204 10.86 -8.91 0.58
CA VAL A 204 12.05 -8.14 0.16
C VAL A 204 13.14 -8.20 1.21
N ASN A 205 14.39 -7.89 0.85
CA ASN A 205 15.44 -7.71 1.84
C ASN A 205 15.39 -6.34 2.53
N LYS A 206 15.61 -6.34 3.85
CA LYS A 206 16.08 -5.18 4.60
C LYS A 206 17.51 -5.44 5.02
N GLU A 207 18.44 -4.76 4.36
CA GLU A 207 19.89 -5.04 4.50
C GLU A 207 20.17 -6.51 4.16
N GLN A 208 20.70 -7.29 5.10
CA GLN A 208 21.01 -8.72 4.90
C GLN A 208 19.87 -9.66 5.36
N ARG A 209 18.78 -9.13 5.89
CA ARG A 209 17.60 -9.90 6.33
C ARG A 209 16.55 -9.89 5.24
N ILE A 210 15.72 -10.93 5.17
CA ILE A 210 14.51 -10.96 4.33
C ILE A 210 13.33 -11.14 5.29
N PRO A 211 12.73 -10.04 5.80
CA PRO A 211 11.49 -10.12 6.55
C PRO A 211 10.42 -10.89 5.77
N ASP A 212 9.49 -11.52 6.48
CA ASP A 212 8.33 -12.22 5.90
C ASP A 212 8.60 -13.46 5.03
N ILE A 213 9.87 -13.84 4.81
CA ILE A 213 10.21 -15.02 4.01
C ILE A 213 9.55 -16.31 4.53
N SER A 214 9.34 -16.42 5.84
CA SER A 214 8.65 -17.56 6.47
C SER A 214 7.15 -17.59 6.22
N THR A 215 6.55 -16.49 5.76
CA THR A 215 5.13 -16.37 5.41
C THR A 215 4.86 -16.47 3.91
N PHE A 216 5.91 -16.48 3.08
CA PHE A 216 5.75 -16.57 1.63
C PHE A 216 5.00 -17.84 1.21
N THR A 217 4.00 -17.67 0.36
CA THR A 217 3.24 -18.75 -0.29
C THR A 217 2.87 -18.34 -1.71
N THR A 218 2.72 -19.31 -2.61
CA THR A 218 2.34 -19.07 -4.01
C THR A 218 0.83 -19.07 -4.24
N THR A 219 0.07 -19.53 -3.24
CA THR A 219 -1.39 -19.48 -3.17
C THR A 219 -1.84 -18.29 -2.31
N PRO A 220 -3.11 -17.86 -2.41
CA PRO A 220 -3.66 -16.88 -1.47
C PRO A 220 -3.39 -17.23 -0.01
N ASP A 221 -2.96 -16.25 0.78
CA ASP A 221 -2.69 -16.47 2.20
C ASP A 221 -3.98 -16.85 2.93
N THR A 222 -3.87 -17.75 3.91
CA THR A 222 -4.99 -18.23 4.71
C THR A 222 -5.70 -17.16 5.55
N ALA A 223 -5.08 -16.00 5.75
CA ALA A 223 -5.68 -14.83 6.38
C ALA A 223 -6.68 -14.09 5.48
N SER A 224 -6.70 -14.38 4.17
CA SER A 224 -7.64 -13.78 3.22
C SER A 224 -9.09 -14.00 3.67
N THR A 225 -9.94 -13.01 3.43
CA THR A 225 -11.38 -13.08 3.71
C THR A 225 -12.18 -13.23 2.41
N ALA A 226 -13.50 -13.24 2.52
CA ALA A 226 -14.37 -13.20 1.34
C ALA A 226 -14.14 -11.92 0.51
N ASP A 227 -13.84 -10.80 1.17
CA ASP A 227 -13.76 -9.48 0.56
C ASP A 227 -12.32 -9.08 0.22
N THR A 228 -11.35 -9.42 1.08
CA THR A 228 -9.95 -8.98 0.93
C THR A 228 -9.01 -10.17 0.77
N LEU A 229 -8.28 -10.19 -0.35
CA LEU A 229 -7.31 -11.20 -0.71
C LEU A 229 -5.89 -10.73 -0.37
N LEU A 230 -5.14 -11.53 0.38
CA LEU A 230 -3.70 -11.31 0.58
C LEU A 230 -2.92 -12.27 -0.33
N LEU A 231 -2.09 -11.68 -1.18
CA LEU A 231 -1.16 -12.40 -2.05
C LEU A 231 0.27 -12.06 -1.66
N HIS A 232 1.16 -13.06 -1.69
CA HIS A 232 2.59 -12.82 -1.53
C HIS A 232 3.25 -12.71 -2.91
N GLY A 233 4.09 -11.70 -3.06
CA GLY A 233 5.00 -11.54 -4.19
C GLY A 233 6.42 -11.34 -3.71
N GLN A 234 7.29 -10.92 -4.61
CA GLN A 234 8.68 -10.61 -4.28
C GLN A 234 9.03 -9.23 -4.85
N GLU A 235 9.67 -8.39 -4.05
CA GLU A 235 10.44 -7.28 -4.60
C GLU A 235 11.89 -7.74 -4.69
N PHE A 236 12.44 -7.81 -5.90
CA PHE A 236 13.84 -8.10 -6.11
C PHE A 236 14.64 -6.79 -6.12
N HIS A 237 15.44 -6.58 -5.09
CA HIS A 237 16.27 -5.38 -4.97
C HIS A 237 17.59 -5.51 -5.70
N THR A 238 17.90 -4.51 -6.51
CA THR A 238 19.27 -4.23 -6.94
C THR A 238 19.59 -2.76 -6.68
N SER A 239 20.76 -2.50 -6.10
CA SER A 239 21.30 -1.14 -5.95
C SER A 239 21.91 -0.57 -7.24
N TYR A 240 21.79 -1.28 -8.38
CA TYR A 240 22.40 -0.89 -9.65
C TYR A 240 21.40 -0.83 -10.83
N TRP A 241 20.54 -1.84 -10.98
CA TRP A 241 19.58 -1.98 -12.11
C TRP A 241 18.16 -1.49 -11.77
N GLY A 242 17.93 -1.01 -10.55
CA GLY A 242 16.59 -0.73 -10.03
C GLY A 242 15.91 -1.99 -9.48
N HIS A 243 14.64 -1.86 -9.12
CA HIS A 243 13.89 -2.90 -8.43
C HIS A 243 12.84 -3.53 -9.34
N LEU A 244 12.55 -4.82 -9.11
CA LEU A 244 11.47 -5.54 -9.79
C LEU A 244 10.42 -5.99 -8.79
N GLY A 245 9.14 -5.83 -9.12
CA GLY A 245 8.04 -6.51 -8.47
C GLY A 245 7.67 -7.78 -9.23
N LEU A 246 7.63 -8.91 -8.53
CA LEU A 246 7.33 -10.23 -9.07
C LEU A 246 6.00 -10.71 -8.48
N LEU A 247 4.95 -10.72 -9.30
CA LEU A 247 3.59 -11.04 -8.88
C LEU A 247 3.16 -12.39 -9.42
N GLY A 248 2.62 -13.25 -8.56
CA GLY A 248 2.05 -14.53 -8.99
C GLY A 248 3.07 -15.60 -9.33
N LEU A 249 4.19 -15.68 -8.60
CA LEU A 249 5.07 -16.85 -8.62
C LEU A 249 4.26 -18.11 -8.27
N ASP A 250 4.34 -19.16 -9.08
CA ASP A 250 3.56 -20.38 -8.87
C ASP A 250 4.28 -21.45 -8.04
N GLU A 251 5.62 -21.44 -7.98
CA GLU A 251 6.40 -22.52 -7.34
C GLU A 251 7.19 -22.08 -6.10
N HIS A 252 8.06 -21.07 -6.22
CA HIS A 252 9.02 -20.73 -5.17
C HIS A 252 9.51 -19.28 -5.25
N PHE A 253 9.93 -18.75 -4.10
CA PHE A 253 10.63 -17.47 -3.99
C PHE A 253 12.00 -17.55 -4.68
N LEU A 254 12.38 -16.54 -5.46
CA LEU A 254 13.66 -16.54 -6.17
C LEU A 254 14.82 -16.21 -5.23
N LEU A 255 15.84 -17.07 -5.22
CA LEU A 255 17.08 -16.89 -4.45
C LEU A 255 18.32 -16.78 -5.38
N PRO A 256 19.30 -15.91 -5.06
CA PRO A 256 19.28 -14.95 -3.94
C PRO A 256 18.16 -13.92 -4.09
N GLY A 257 17.67 -13.32 -3.00
CA GLY A 257 16.53 -12.39 -3.05
C GLY A 257 16.88 -10.96 -3.47
N TYR A 258 18.17 -10.65 -3.63
CA TYR A 258 18.71 -9.36 -4.02
C TYR A 258 20.12 -9.53 -4.61
N SER A 259 20.65 -8.51 -5.29
CA SER A 259 22.03 -8.49 -5.81
C SER A 259 22.63 -7.08 -5.74
N THR A 260 23.92 -6.93 -6.03
CA THR A 260 24.68 -5.65 -6.07
C THR A 260 24.92 -4.93 -4.73
N TYR A 261 24.58 -5.51 -3.57
CA TYR A 261 24.77 -4.81 -2.28
C TYR A 261 26.21 -4.90 -1.78
N ALA A 262 26.93 -3.77 -1.84
CA ALA A 262 28.31 -3.67 -1.37
C ALA A 262 28.45 -4.11 0.10
N ASN A 263 29.60 -4.70 0.44
CA ASN A 263 29.91 -5.24 1.78
C ASN A 263 28.96 -6.33 2.30
N THR A 264 28.24 -7.01 1.40
CA THR A 264 27.44 -8.20 1.71
C THR A 264 27.92 -9.42 0.91
N GLY A 265 27.41 -10.60 1.24
CA GLY A 265 27.64 -11.82 0.43
C GLY A 265 27.05 -11.75 -0.98
N LEU A 266 26.25 -10.72 -1.29
CA LEU A 266 25.58 -10.51 -2.56
C LEU A 266 26.03 -9.19 -3.23
N ALA A 267 27.34 -8.88 -3.13
CA ALA A 267 27.95 -7.72 -3.77
C ALA A 267 28.14 -7.87 -5.29
N SER A 268 28.02 -9.08 -5.83
CA SER A 268 28.12 -9.32 -7.28
C SER A 268 26.98 -8.62 -8.03
N PRO A 269 27.22 -8.05 -9.22
CA PRO A 269 26.18 -7.48 -10.07
C PRO A 269 25.29 -8.53 -10.78
N PHE A 270 25.26 -9.75 -10.25
CA PHE A 270 24.49 -10.88 -10.78
C PHE A 270 23.72 -11.58 -9.64
N PRO A 271 22.46 -12.02 -9.85
CA PRO A 271 21.70 -11.90 -11.09
C PRO A 271 21.25 -10.46 -11.39
N ASP A 272 21.14 -10.15 -12.68
CA ASP A 272 20.57 -8.90 -13.19
C ASP A 272 19.04 -9.01 -13.36
N ASN A 273 18.38 -7.87 -13.62
CA ASN A 273 16.92 -7.82 -13.78
C ASN A 273 16.42 -8.72 -14.91
N ALA A 274 17.12 -8.78 -16.04
CA ALA A 274 16.75 -9.63 -17.17
C ALA A 274 16.76 -11.13 -16.81
N THR A 275 17.75 -11.56 -16.03
CA THR A 275 17.88 -12.93 -15.53
C THR A 275 16.74 -13.25 -14.57
N VAL A 276 16.47 -12.35 -13.62
CA VAL A 276 15.39 -12.52 -12.63
C VAL A 276 14.03 -12.54 -13.32
N GLY A 277 13.78 -11.65 -14.27
CA GLY A 277 12.54 -11.60 -15.04
C GLY A 277 12.24 -12.92 -15.76
N LYS A 278 13.25 -13.50 -16.42
CA LYS A 278 13.11 -14.81 -17.07
C LYS A 278 12.83 -15.95 -16.09
N LEU A 279 13.45 -15.95 -14.91
CA LEU A 279 13.18 -16.94 -13.87
C LEU A 279 11.76 -16.80 -13.31
N ALA A 280 11.28 -15.57 -13.14
CA ALA A 280 9.92 -15.29 -12.70
C ALA A 280 8.88 -15.72 -13.76
N HIS A 281 9.13 -15.42 -15.04
CA HIS A 281 8.30 -15.89 -16.16
C HIS A 281 8.27 -17.41 -16.29
N ALA A 282 9.36 -18.11 -15.98
CA ALA A 282 9.37 -19.56 -15.93
C ALA A 282 8.41 -20.14 -14.87
N GLN A 283 8.00 -19.33 -13.90
CA GLN A 283 6.95 -19.63 -12.91
C GLN A 283 5.61 -18.93 -13.21
N ASN A 284 5.39 -18.47 -14.44
CA ASN A 284 4.20 -17.72 -14.89
C ASN A 284 3.93 -16.38 -14.16
N ALA A 285 4.91 -15.86 -13.40
CA ALA A 285 4.74 -14.58 -12.72
C ALA A 285 4.65 -13.43 -13.73
N LEU A 286 4.16 -12.29 -13.25
CA LEU A 286 4.26 -11.00 -13.92
C LEU A 286 5.42 -10.23 -13.31
N VAL A 287 6.24 -9.63 -14.16
CA VAL A 287 7.44 -8.88 -13.79
C VAL A 287 7.18 -7.42 -14.04
N GLY A 288 7.36 -6.58 -13.03
CA GLY A 288 7.20 -5.14 -13.17
C GLY A 288 8.41 -4.37 -12.70
N TYR A 289 8.67 -3.25 -13.37
CA TYR A 289 9.57 -2.24 -12.85
C TYR A 289 8.80 -1.36 -11.87
N VAL A 290 9.20 -1.41 -10.60
CA VAL A 290 8.51 -0.76 -9.48
C VAL A 290 9.23 0.52 -9.07
N HIS A 291 8.44 1.55 -8.71
CA HIS A 291 8.88 2.91 -8.38
C HIS A 291 10.13 3.43 -9.15
N PRO A 292 10.15 3.36 -10.49
CA PRO A 292 11.40 3.32 -11.26
C PRO A 292 12.13 4.66 -11.43
N PHE A 293 11.44 5.81 -11.37
CA PHE A 293 12.05 7.12 -11.65
C PHE A 293 11.63 8.22 -10.67
N LEU A 294 12.60 8.87 -10.04
CA LEU A 294 12.41 10.08 -9.24
C LEU A 294 12.46 11.38 -10.07
N SER A 295 12.99 11.27 -11.30
CA SER A 295 13.08 12.33 -12.29
C SER A 295 13.13 11.70 -13.68
N VAL A 296 12.74 12.44 -14.71
CA VAL A 296 12.87 11.98 -16.09
C VAL A 296 14.35 11.77 -16.40
N PRO A 297 14.79 10.56 -16.80
CA PRO A 297 16.19 10.29 -17.07
C PRO A 297 16.67 11.02 -18.32
N ASP A 298 17.84 11.66 -18.25
CA ASP A 298 18.54 12.24 -19.39
C ASP A 298 19.68 11.32 -19.87
N PRO A 299 19.48 10.54 -20.95
CA PRO A 299 20.52 9.62 -21.46
C PRO A 299 21.76 10.34 -22.01
N ALA A 300 21.73 11.66 -22.21
CA ALA A 300 22.89 12.43 -22.65
C ALA A 300 23.87 12.75 -21.50
N THR A 301 23.38 12.76 -20.25
CA THR A 301 24.16 13.17 -19.08
C THR A 301 24.24 12.10 -18.00
N GLU A 302 23.30 11.15 -17.99
CA GLU A 302 23.26 10.05 -17.03
C GLU A 302 23.88 8.77 -17.59
N SER A 303 24.47 7.95 -16.70
CA SER A 303 24.96 6.63 -17.10
C SER A 303 23.79 5.68 -17.40
N LEU A 304 23.86 5.00 -18.54
CA LEU A 304 22.90 3.95 -18.94
C LEU A 304 23.06 2.68 -18.06
N SER A 305 22.66 2.74 -16.80
CA SER A 305 22.44 1.55 -15.95
C SER A 305 20.99 1.08 -15.99
N ASN A 306 20.12 1.73 -16.78
CA ASN A 306 18.70 1.38 -16.87
C ASN A 306 18.48 0.25 -17.88
N ALA A 307 18.21 -0.95 -17.37
CA ALA A 307 17.90 -2.12 -18.20
C ALA A 307 16.46 -2.11 -18.77
N LEU A 308 15.58 -1.26 -18.23
CA LEU A 308 14.14 -1.24 -18.54
C LEU A 308 13.81 -1.23 -20.04
N PRO A 309 14.35 -0.35 -20.90
CA PRO A 309 13.96 -0.36 -22.32
C PRO A 309 14.35 -1.67 -23.03
N VAL A 310 15.48 -2.28 -22.64
CA VAL A 310 15.94 -3.55 -23.20
C VAL A 310 15.04 -4.69 -22.70
N ASP A 311 14.72 -4.71 -21.41
CA ASP A 311 13.83 -5.72 -20.83
C ASP A 311 12.41 -5.64 -21.41
N ALA A 312 11.88 -4.42 -21.57
CA ALA A 312 10.59 -4.21 -22.21
C ALA A 312 10.59 -4.69 -23.67
N ALA A 313 11.64 -4.37 -24.45
CA ALA A 313 11.76 -4.81 -25.84
C ALA A 313 11.92 -6.33 -25.99
N LEU A 314 12.57 -6.99 -25.02
CA LEU A 314 12.74 -8.44 -24.99
C LEU A 314 11.55 -9.18 -24.38
N GLY A 315 10.57 -8.47 -23.84
CA GLY A 315 9.42 -9.05 -23.16
C GLY A 315 9.76 -9.66 -21.80
N ASN A 316 10.80 -9.17 -21.12
CA ASN A 316 11.16 -9.57 -19.74
C ASN A 316 10.38 -8.78 -18.67
N ALA A 317 9.54 -7.82 -19.07
CA ALA A 317 8.68 -7.02 -18.19
C ALA A 317 7.25 -6.99 -18.73
N ASP A 318 6.27 -7.07 -17.84
CA ASP A 318 4.83 -7.11 -18.14
C ASP A 318 4.09 -5.85 -17.66
N TYR A 319 4.49 -5.29 -16.51
CA TYR A 319 3.84 -4.12 -15.92
C TYR A 319 4.84 -3.06 -15.47
N TYR A 320 4.33 -1.87 -15.15
CA TYR A 320 5.12 -0.72 -14.78
C TYR A 320 4.35 0.12 -13.76
N GLU A 321 4.97 0.44 -12.63
CA GLU A 321 4.37 1.33 -11.64
C GLU A 321 4.41 2.79 -12.10
N VAL A 322 3.41 3.17 -12.89
CA VAL A 322 3.20 4.57 -13.32
C VAL A 322 2.85 5.44 -12.12
N VAL A 323 2.04 4.89 -11.20
CA VAL A 323 1.65 5.54 -9.96
C VAL A 323 2.32 4.79 -8.81
N GLY A 324 3.12 5.50 -8.01
CA GLY A 324 3.76 4.90 -6.86
C GLY A 324 4.36 5.96 -5.97
N PHE A 325 5.29 5.55 -5.11
CA PHE A 325 6.01 6.52 -4.29
C PHE A 325 6.90 7.44 -5.13
N ALA A 326 7.49 6.89 -6.21
CA ALA A 326 8.36 7.64 -7.11
C ALA A 326 7.60 8.78 -7.81
N ASP A 327 8.32 9.67 -8.51
CA ASP A 327 7.68 10.82 -9.16
C ASP A 327 6.78 10.34 -10.31
N HIS A 328 5.47 10.29 -10.06
CA HIS A 328 4.50 9.73 -11.01
C HIS A 328 4.49 10.47 -12.35
N ARG A 329 4.86 11.76 -12.40
CA ARG A 329 4.96 12.52 -13.65
C ARG A 329 6.15 12.05 -14.48
N SER A 330 7.32 11.92 -13.85
CA SER A 330 8.52 11.38 -14.47
C SER A 330 8.33 9.94 -14.92
N SER A 331 7.73 9.11 -14.07
CA SER A 331 7.40 7.72 -14.39
C SER A 331 6.41 7.63 -15.57
N ALA A 332 5.37 8.48 -15.61
CA ALA A 332 4.42 8.54 -16.71
C ALA A 332 5.07 9.00 -18.03
N GLU A 333 5.96 9.99 -18.00
CA GLU A 333 6.66 10.45 -19.20
C GLU A 333 7.50 9.34 -19.84
N VAL A 334 8.23 8.56 -19.02
CA VAL A 334 8.98 7.39 -19.54
C VAL A 334 8.02 6.32 -20.04
N TRP A 335 6.92 6.07 -19.34
CA TRP A 335 5.90 5.10 -19.75
C TRP A 335 5.30 5.45 -21.12
N TYR A 336 4.96 6.72 -21.37
CA TYR A 336 4.49 7.18 -22.69
C TYR A 336 5.52 6.92 -23.80
N ARG A 337 6.81 7.15 -23.53
CA ARG A 337 7.89 6.84 -24.49
C ARG A 337 7.97 5.35 -24.79
N LEU A 338 7.80 4.47 -23.78
CA LEU A 338 7.75 3.02 -23.99
C LEU A 338 6.55 2.62 -24.87
N LEU A 339 5.36 3.17 -24.58
CA LEU A 339 4.16 2.94 -25.41
C LEU A 339 4.38 3.38 -26.86
N ASN A 340 4.97 4.57 -27.08
CA ASN A 340 5.28 5.10 -28.41
C ASN A 340 6.29 4.22 -29.18
N CYS A 341 7.16 3.51 -28.47
CA CYS A 341 8.07 2.54 -29.06
C CYS A 341 7.44 1.15 -29.26
N GLY A 342 6.14 0.98 -29.03
CA GLY A 342 5.45 -0.29 -29.18
C GLY A 342 5.74 -1.30 -28.06
N MET A 343 6.16 -0.83 -26.88
CA MET A 343 6.40 -1.63 -25.68
C MET A 343 5.27 -1.39 -24.66
N PRO A 344 4.16 -2.14 -24.73
CA PRO A 344 2.94 -1.88 -23.97
C PRO A 344 3.02 -2.46 -22.55
N LEU A 345 3.88 -1.92 -21.70
CA LEU A 345 3.89 -2.31 -20.28
C LEU A 345 2.58 -1.86 -19.62
N THR A 346 1.89 -2.78 -18.93
CA THR A 346 0.65 -2.48 -18.24
C THR A 346 0.87 -1.47 -17.12
N ALA A 347 0.02 -0.44 -17.02
CA ALA A 347 0.07 0.51 -15.91
C ALA A 347 -0.40 -0.14 -14.60
N ALA A 348 0.39 0.01 -13.54
CA ALA A 348 0.05 -0.39 -12.19
C ALA A 348 0.30 0.75 -11.18
N GLY A 349 -0.38 0.63 -10.06
CA GLY A 349 -0.29 1.47 -8.87
C GLY A 349 0.13 0.63 -7.66
N GLY A 350 1.26 0.97 -7.05
CA GLY A 350 1.81 0.31 -5.86
C GLY A 350 2.29 1.33 -4.84
N THR A 351 1.94 1.16 -3.56
CA THR A 351 2.25 2.19 -2.56
C THR A 351 3.71 2.17 -2.12
N ASP A 352 4.37 1.01 -2.18
CA ASP A 352 5.60 0.74 -1.43
C ASP A 352 5.40 1.01 0.08
N ALA A 353 4.21 0.65 0.58
CA ALA A 353 3.83 0.90 1.96
C ALA A 353 4.61 0.00 2.91
N MET A 354 5.28 0.59 3.91
CA MET A 354 5.84 -0.15 5.03
C MET A 354 4.76 -0.32 6.10
N ALA A 355 3.93 -1.37 5.97
CA ALA A 355 2.68 -1.50 6.70
C ALA A 355 2.84 -1.60 8.23
N ASN A 356 4.05 -1.93 8.72
CA ASN A 356 4.40 -1.99 10.13
C ASN A 356 5.05 -0.70 10.69
N TYR A 357 5.13 0.37 9.90
CA TYR A 357 5.81 1.62 10.24
C TYR A 357 4.89 2.85 10.12
N ALA A 358 5.42 4.02 10.51
CA ALA A 358 4.90 5.31 10.07
C ALA A 358 5.27 5.47 8.60
N SER A 359 4.30 5.38 7.70
CA SER A 359 4.60 5.20 6.28
C SER A 359 5.08 6.51 5.66
N LEU A 360 6.34 6.50 5.17
CA LEU A 360 6.89 7.56 4.33
C LEU A 360 6.13 7.71 2.99
N ARG A 361 5.39 6.68 2.60
CA ARG A 361 4.79 6.54 1.26
C ARG A 361 3.27 6.55 1.27
N GLY A 362 2.66 6.87 2.42
CA GLY A 362 1.22 6.85 2.63
C GLY A 362 0.67 5.48 3.07
N PRO A 363 -0.63 5.40 3.37
CA PRO A 363 -1.28 4.19 3.87
C PRO A 363 -1.35 3.10 2.79
N VAL A 364 -1.48 1.84 3.22
CA VAL A 364 -1.74 0.70 2.32
C VAL A 364 -2.88 1.05 1.35
N GLY A 365 -2.67 0.81 0.06
CA GLY A 365 -3.65 1.03 -0.97
C GLY A 365 -3.94 2.49 -1.31
N ILE A 366 -3.15 3.47 -0.89
CA ILE A 366 -3.32 4.84 -1.41
C ILE A 366 -3.04 4.87 -2.91
N ASN A 367 -1.91 4.32 -3.33
CA ASN A 367 -1.63 4.02 -4.74
C ASN A 367 -2.22 2.64 -5.02
N ARG A 368 -3.09 2.54 -6.02
CA ARG A 368 -3.75 1.28 -6.34
C ARG A 368 -4.01 1.11 -7.82
N THR A 369 -4.15 -0.15 -8.20
CA THR A 369 -4.51 -0.64 -9.52
C THR A 369 -5.93 -1.17 -9.48
N TYR A 370 -6.83 -0.62 -10.28
CA TYR A 370 -8.10 -1.25 -10.59
C TYR A 370 -7.93 -2.14 -11.81
N ALA A 371 -8.25 -3.43 -11.67
CA ALA A 371 -8.16 -4.40 -12.75
C ALA A 371 -9.55 -4.87 -13.15
N ARG A 372 -9.90 -4.73 -14.43
CA ARG A 372 -11.18 -5.19 -14.97
C ARG A 372 -11.13 -6.71 -15.11
N VAL A 373 -11.86 -7.40 -14.25
CA VAL A 373 -11.91 -8.86 -14.28
C VAL A 373 -13.13 -9.36 -15.03
N SER A 374 -12.95 -10.40 -15.83
CA SER A 374 -14.04 -11.09 -16.50
C SER A 374 -14.62 -12.19 -15.62
N GLY A 375 -15.94 -12.36 -15.64
CA GLY A 375 -16.63 -13.39 -14.88
C GLY A 375 -16.98 -12.97 -13.46
N ASN A 376 -17.26 -13.94 -12.60
CA ASN A 376 -17.58 -13.72 -11.20
C ASN A 376 -16.74 -14.68 -10.33
N PRO A 377 -15.43 -14.42 -10.19
CA PRO A 377 -14.53 -15.31 -9.46
C PRO A 377 -14.96 -15.42 -7.99
N ALA A 378 -15.30 -16.63 -7.55
CA ALA A 378 -15.92 -16.85 -6.23
C ALA A 378 -14.91 -17.29 -5.17
N THR A 379 -13.89 -18.05 -5.56
CA THR A 379 -12.86 -18.53 -4.64
C THR A 379 -11.63 -17.61 -4.61
N PRO A 380 -10.83 -17.60 -3.52
CA PRO A 380 -9.58 -16.85 -3.47
C PRO A 380 -8.63 -17.16 -4.64
N GLY A 381 -8.55 -18.44 -5.06
CA GLY A 381 -7.73 -18.87 -6.19
C GLY A 381 -8.22 -18.32 -7.54
N GLU A 382 -9.54 -18.35 -7.77
CA GLU A 382 -10.14 -17.75 -8.97
C GLU A 382 -9.95 -16.22 -8.99
N ARG A 383 -10.09 -15.55 -7.84
CA ARG A 383 -9.86 -14.11 -7.72
C ARG A 383 -8.40 -13.74 -8.03
N ARG A 384 -7.43 -14.49 -7.48
CA ARG A 384 -5.99 -14.37 -7.83
C ARG A 384 -5.79 -14.50 -9.34
N ALA A 385 -6.31 -15.58 -9.93
CA ALA A 385 -6.12 -15.87 -11.34
C ALA A 385 -6.75 -14.79 -12.25
N ALA A 386 -7.98 -14.36 -11.93
CA ALA A 386 -8.67 -13.31 -12.68
C ALA A 386 -7.94 -11.96 -12.60
N TRP A 387 -7.46 -11.59 -11.42
CA TRP A 387 -6.73 -10.34 -11.23
C TRP A 387 -5.39 -10.34 -11.99
N LEU A 388 -4.58 -11.40 -11.88
CA LEU A 388 -3.33 -11.54 -12.62
C LEU A 388 -3.56 -11.58 -14.14
N ALA A 389 -4.63 -12.23 -14.61
CA ALA A 389 -4.97 -12.24 -16.03
C ALA A 389 -5.34 -10.84 -16.56
N ALA A 390 -6.09 -10.05 -15.77
CA ALA A 390 -6.43 -8.68 -16.13
C ALA A 390 -5.20 -7.76 -16.20
N LEU A 391 -4.26 -7.89 -15.24
CA LEU A 391 -2.99 -7.18 -15.29
C LEU A 391 -2.17 -7.57 -16.52
N ARG A 392 -2.09 -8.87 -16.84
CA ARG A 392 -1.39 -9.37 -18.04
C ARG A 392 -2.01 -8.84 -19.34
N ALA A 393 -3.33 -8.65 -19.37
CA ALA A 393 -4.06 -8.14 -20.53
C ALA A 393 -3.99 -6.61 -20.70
N GLY A 394 -3.45 -5.88 -19.72
CA GLY A 394 -3.42 -4.41 -19.74
C GLY A 394 -4.74 -3.74 -19.38
N HIS A 395 -5.72 -4.51 -18.88
CA HIS A 395 -7.07 -4.04 -18.56
C HIS A 395 -7.11 -3.37 -17.18
N THR A 396 -6.24 -2.39 -16.97
CA THR A 396 -6.02 -1.75 -15.67
C THR A 396 -6.08 -0.22 -15.70
N ILE A 397 -6.30 0.36 -14.52
CA ILE A 397 -6.16 1.78 -14.23
C ILE A 397 -5.29 1.90 -12.97
N ALA A 398 -4.23 2.70 -13.04
CA ALA A 398 -3.43 3.07 -11.87
C ALA A 398 -3.86 4.45 -11.35
N THR A 399 -4.08 4.58 -10.03
CA THR A 399 -4.54 5.83 -9.42
C THR A 399 -4.10 5.95 -7.97
N ASN A 400 -4.06 7.18 -7.46
CA ASN A 400 -3.88 7.50 -6.05
C ASN A 400 -5.02 8.34 -5.46
N GLY A 401 -6.13 8.48 -6.18
CA GLY A 401 -7.27 9.29 -5.75
C GLY A 401 -8.42 9.30 -6.75
N PRO A 402 -8.26 9.96 -7.91
CA PRO A 402 -9.32 10.05 -8.90
C PRO A 402 -9.60 8.69 -9.56
N LEU A 403 -10.86 8.30 -9.57
CA LEU A 403 -11.35 7.14 -10.31
C LEU A 403 -11.71 7.60 -11.72
N LEU A 404 -11.08 7.00 -12.71
CA LEU A 404 -11.26 7.37 -14.11
C LEU A 404 -11.43 6.13 -14.97
N GLU A 405 -12.20 6.27 -16.03
CA GLU A 405 -12.22 5.29 -17.11
C GLU A 405 -12.24 6.03 -18.44
N LEU A 406 -11.53 5.48 -19.43
CA LEU A 406 -11.50 5.95 -20.80
C LEU A 406 -11.66 4.77 -21.74
N THR A 407 -12.57 4.90 -22.71
CA THR A 407 -12.72 3.98 -23.84
C THR A 407 -12.51 4.74 -25.14
N VAL A 408 -11.93 4.07 -26.14
CA VAL A 408 -11.70 4.63 -27.48
C VAL A 408 -12.31 3.68 -28.50
N ASP A 409 -13.30 4.13 -29.26
CA ASP A 409 -14.15 3.32 -30.15
C ASP A 409 -14.74 2.07 -29.46
N GLY A 410 -15.09 2.23 -28.18
CA GLY A 410 -15.62 1.16 -27.34
C GLY A 410 -14.59 0.14 -26.87
N GLN A 411 -13.30 0.31 -27.19
CA GLN A 411 -12.20 -0.48 -26.67
C GLN A 411 -11.77 0.04 -25.29
N ALA A 412 -11.40 -0.87 -24.39
CA ALA A 412 -11.00 -0.58 -23.02
C ALA A 412 -9.49 -0.23 -22.94
N PRO A 413 -9.00 0.27 -21.78
CA PRO A 413 -7.56 0.33 -21.52
C PRO A 413 -6.90 -1.03 -21.77
N GLY A 414 -5.74 -1.03 -22.44
CA GLY A 414 -4.99 -2.24 -22.82
C GLY A 414 -5.34 -2.81 -24.20
N ASP A 415 -6.53 -2.51 -24.73
CA ASP A 415 -6.93 -2.96 -26.07
C ASP A 415 -6.22 -2.18 -27.19
N ARG A 416 -6.13 -2.78 -28.38
CA ARG A 416 -5.50 -2.17 -29.56
C ARG A 416 -6.51 -1.76 -30.60
N ILE A 417 -6.41 -0.52 -31.08
CA ILE A 417 -7.14 -0.02 -32.25
C ILE A 417 -6.21 0.09 -33.45
N SER A 418 -6.65 -0.40 -34.60
CA SER A 418 -5.92 -0.17 -35.87
C SER A 418 -6.33 1.17 -36.48
N ILE A 419 -5.33 2.02 -36.70
CA ILE A 419 -5.47 3.31 -37.40
C ILE A 419 -4.80 3.15 -38.78
N PRO A 420 -5.52 3.39 -39.89
CA PRO A 420 -4.93 3.32 -41.22
C PRO A 420 -3.88 4.43 -41.40
N SER A 421 -2.95 4.27 -42.36
CA SER A 421 -1.86 5.23 -42.60
C SER A 421 -2.30 6.66 -42.96
N GLY A 422 -3.56 6.83 -43.40
CA GLY A 422 -4.17 8.14 -43.63
C GLY A 422 -4.82 8.77 -42.38
N GLY A 423 -4.71 8.12 -41.22
CA GLY A 423 -5.43 8.50 -40.01
C GLY A 423 -6.92 8.17 -40.07
N ARG A 424 -7.59 8.28 -38.92
CA ARG A 424 -9.04 8.35 -38.82
C ARG A 424 -9.44 9.00 -37.50
N ASP A 425 -10.63 9.58 -37.48
CA ASP A 425 -11.23 10.02 -36.22
C ASP A 425 -11.53 8.80 -35.34
N VAL A 426 -11.34 8.99 -34.04
CA VAL A 426 -11.71 8.03 -32.99
C VAL A 426 -12.68 8.71 -32.03
N ARG A 427 -13.60 7.95 -31.45
CA ARG A 427 -14.53 8.47 -30.44
C ARG A 427 -14.08 8.00 -29.08
N PHE A 428 -13.82 8.93 -28.17
CA PHE A 428 -13.57 8.62 -26.78
C PHE A 428 -14.81 8.82 -25.92
N LYS A 429 -14.96 8.00 -24.88
CA LYS A 429 -15.94 8.16 -23.81
C LYS A 429 -15.27 7.81 -22.51
N GLY A 430 -15.48 8.63 -21.48
CA GLY A 430 -14.95 8.37 -20.16
C GLY A 430 -15.76 9.03 -19.06
N PHE A 431 -15.37 8.74 -17.82
CA PHE A 431 -15.86 9.42 -16.64
C PHE A 431 -14.72 9.67 -15.66
N MET A 432 -14.94 10.61 -14.74
CA MET A 432 -14.07 10.84 -13.59
C MET A 432 -14.93 11.01 -12.33
N ARG A 433 -14.52 10.39 -11.22
CA ARG A 433 -15.04 10.61 -9.86
C ARG A 433 -13.87 10.74 -8.90
N SER A 434 -14.01 11.56 -7.86
CA SER A 434 -12.94 11.73 -6.88
C SER A 434 -13.54 12.04 -5.51
N LEU A 435 -12.85 11.58 -4.47
CA LEU A 435 -13.13 11.89 -3.06
C LEU A 435 -12.56 13.25 -2.63
N VAL A 436 -11.68 13.84 -3.44
CA VAL A 436 -11.09 15.18 -3.27
C VAL A 436 -11.36 16.07 -4.49
N PRO A 437 -11.36 17.41 -4.35
CA PRO A 437 -11.46 18.31 -5.50
C PRO A 437 -10.36 18.04 -6.55
N ILE A 438 -10.71 18.22 -7.82
CA ILE A 438 -9.80 18.05 -8.96
C ILE A 438 -9.72 19.36 -9.72
N ASP A 439 -8.51 19.81 -10.02
CA ASP A 439 -8.26 21.08 -10.70
C ASP A 439 -8.39 20.97 -12.22
N HIS A 440 -7.89 19.89 -12.81
CA HIS A 440 -7.92 19.64 -14.26
C HIS A 440 -7.94 18.15 -14.60
N LEU A 441 -8.37 17.84 -15.82
CA LEU A 441 -8.36 16.53 -16.44
C LEU A 441 -7.74 16.69 -17.83
N GLU A 442 -6.74 15.88 -18.17
CA GLU A 442 -6.04 15.94 -19.45
C GLU A 442 -6.28 14.67 -20.25
N LEU A 443 -6.49 14.82 -21.55
CA LEU A 443 -6.40 13.71 -22.51
C LEU A 443 -5.02 13.74 -23.14
N VAL A 444 -4.27 12.64 -23.01
CA VAL A 444 -2.90 12.53 -23.51
C VAL A 444 -2.84 11.58 -24.69
N GLN A 445 -2.19 12.00 -25.77
CA GLN A 445 -1.85 11.18 -26.93
C GLN A 445 -0.35 11.29 -27.19
N ASP A 446 0.33 10.14 -27.33
CA ASP A 446 1.76 10.06 -27.64
C ASP A 446 2.68 10.87 -26.68
N GLY A 447 2.21 11.10 -25.44
CA GLY A 447 2.91 11.89 -24.43
C GLY A 447 2.60 13.39 -24.46
N GLU A 448 1.73 13.87 -25.35
CA GLU A 448 1.28 15.26 -25.45
C GLU A 448 -0.18 15.42 -25.01
N VAL A 449 -0.48 16.50 -24.28
CA VAL A 449 -1.85 16.86 -23.89
C VAL A 449 -2.59 17.40 -25.11
N ILE A 450 -3.69 16.74 -25.49
CA ILE A 450 -4.52 17.11 -26.63
C ILE A 450 -5.87 17.72 -26.25
N GLN A 451 -6.31 17.59 -25.00
CA GLN A 451 -7.52 18.23 -24.47
C GLN A 451 -7.44 18.46 -22.97
#